data_AF-A0A954F4V8-F1
#
_entry.id   AF-A0A954F4V8-F1
#
_cell.length_a   1.000
_cell.length_b   1.000
_cell.length_c   1.000
_cell.angle_alpha   90.00
_cell.angle_beta   90.00
_cell.angle_gamma   90.00
#
_symmetry.space_group_name_H-M   'P 1'
#
loop_
_entity.id
_entity.type
_entity.pdbx_description
1 polymer ?
#
loop_
_entity_poly.entity_id
_entity_poly.type
_entity_poly.pdbx_seq_one_letter_code
_entity_poly.pdbx_strand_id
1 'polypeptide(L)'
;FSTSVPAATTPSASPATSYGDTREEFRKKFKNAIKINATKEMEKLLRNNLDETAIWVIELAHSQVIRPSDETADLFVQIEKTWQSAKRTEFPAEMRRFYEGLKGDEFKLYANLTRTYDKLVADYFAELNAEGGPKPTAMIDFADRFDSLCNDFEGLRCDFYASQCAAYAGVSWDKDRAKDLQDLKRACASYGRMIETRERMGLKDSILIQGKPRYQELMKLGYGPDGSGPADGEGEGEDEGSSGGGEAPAAAAAVEIPLEFELLESMEQFERPNYFVDEHYSIWHTLFLREVGSFTEGIHRLAPLIKRSGLPITARREGSAKFFVDMDGDEKMGEGDVEIPVKGKLEPVHFQFPVEGKTHHFAFFVQTGQEKDKYQGLDTNLQPSDRQVALYSSPAGSMVGTVGGETLRIIDEDLDGVYGGKIQSYGHVGLTEGHYQPEFDSMVVGNSKRAIPWSRYVKIDKQWYDLQSILDGTSLAAAPVTVATGELQLKFKGPKPNFVIVQGTDSMSEAFFDLAESSKVEVPTGTYKLLVGMIAQGKKQQVQKILMIPGSEEMSWTVGEGESVKVELGGPFKFDFG
;
A
#
# COMPACT_ATOMS: atom_id res chain seq x y z
N PHE A 1 -47.19 40.90 23.51
CA PHE A 1 -45.75 41.00 23.79
C PHE A 1 -45.07 39.80 23.16
N SER A 2 -44.36 40.07 22.07
CA SER A 2 -43.56 39.11 21.31
C SER A 2 -42.19 39.00 21.97
N THR A 3 -41.68 37.79 22.18
CA THR A 3 -40.27 37.55 22.51
C THR A 3 -39.76 36.33 21.75
N SER A 4 -38.77 36.61 20.91
CA SER A 4 -38.01 35.76 20.02
C SER A 4 -37.19 34.68 20.73
N VAL A 5 -37.13 33.50 20.11
CA VAL A 5 -36.24 32.38 20.45
C VAL A 5 -34.87 32.60 19.80
N PRO A 6 -33.73 32.36 20.48
CA PRO A 6 -32.41 32.36 19.86
C PRO A 6 -32.17 31.04 19.10
N ALA A 7 -31.70 31.16 17.86
CA ALA A 7 -31.30 30.03 17.04
C ALA A 7 -30.09 29.31 17.65
N ALA A 8 -30.21 28.00 17.83
CA ALA A 8 -29.13 27.12 18.26
C ALA A 8 -28.15 26.89 17.11
N THR A 9 -26.88 27.16 17.36
CA THR A 9 -25.73 26.84 16.52
C THR A 9 -25.53 25.33 16.47
N THR A 10 -25.57 24.77 15.27
CA THR A 10 -25.20 23.38 14.95
C THR A 10 -23.73 23.11 15.31
N PRO A 11 -23.40 21.95 15.93
CA PRO A 11 -22.02 21.50 16.04
C PRO A 11 -21.52 21.09 14.65
N SER A 12 -20.41 21.72 14.26
CA SER A 12 -19.67 21.49 13.01
C SER A 12 -19.14 20.06 12.97
N ALA A 13 -19.43 19.34 11.89
CA ALA A 13 -18.66 18.16 11.50
C ALA A 13 -17.16 18.55 11.44
N SER A 14 -16.28 17.70 11.99
CA SER A 14 -14.86 17.80 11.67
C SER A 14 -14.69 17.34 10.22
N PRO A 15 -14.25 18.20 9.29
CA PRO A 15 -14.10 17.82 7.90
C PRO A 15 -12.95 16.83 7.77
N ALA A 16 -13.01 15.93 6.79
CA ALA A 16 -11.80 15.42 6.15
C ALA A 16 -10.92 16.64 5.88
N THR A 17 -9.73 16.72 6.49
CA THR A 17 -8.80 17.82 6.21
C THR A 17 -8.60 17.86 4.72
N SER A 18 -9.21 18.84 4.09
CA SER A 18 -9.16 19.00 2.65
C SER A 18 -7.69 19.24 2.30
N TYR A 19 -7.25 18.89 1.09
CA TYR A 19 -5.91 19.26 0.60
C TYR A 19 -5.61 20.77 0.78
N GLY A 20 -6.64 21.62 0.94
CA GLY A 20 -6.49 23.04 1.31
C GLY A 20 -5.92 23.26 2.72
N ASP A 21 -6.30 22.44 3.71
CA ASP A 21 -5.93 22.64 5.11
C ASP A 21 -4.43 22.39 5.35
N THR A 22 -3.87 21.35 4.73
CA THR A 22 -2.44 21.01 4.83
C THR A 22 -1.55 22.06 4.16
N ARG A 23 -1.99 22.58 3.00
CA ARG A 23 -1.30 23.61 2.24
C ARG A 23 -1.26 24.95 2.97
N GLU A 24 -2.39 25.38 3.54
CA GLU A 24 -2.45 26.60 4.35
C GLU A 24 -1.63 26.46 5.64
N GLU A 25 -1.68 25.30 6.29
CA GLU A 25 -0.90 25.02 7.48
C GLU A 25 0.62 25.09 7.20
N PHE A 26 1.08 24.46 6.12
CA PHE A 26 2.47 24.55 5.68
C PHE A 26 2.90 26.01 5.46
N ARG A 27 2.13 26.78 4.67
CA ARG A 27 2.43 28.20 4.40
C ARG A 27 2.51 29.01 5.68
N LYS A 28 1.57 28.81 6.61
CA LYS A 28 1.54 29.49 7.91
C LYS A 28 2.78 29.15 8.74
N LYS A 29 3.13 27.87 8.85
CA LYS A 29 4.33 27.41 9.57
C LYS A 29 5.60 27.96 8.95
N PHE A 30 5.71 27.95 7.62
CA PHE A 30 6.88 28.46 6.90
C PHE A 30 7.02 29.98 7.10
N LYS A 31 5.95 30.76 6.93
CA LYS A 31 5.96 32.22 7.21
C LYS A 31 6.35 32.52 8.66
N ASN A 32 5.90 31.71 9.62
CA ASN A 32 6.30 31.87 11.02
C ASN A 32 7.79 31.57 11.23
N ALA A 33 8.33 30.53 10.58
CA ALA A 33 9.75 30.21 10.63
C ALA A 33 10.62 31.33 10.02
N ILE A 34 10.17 31.98 8.94
CA ILE A 34 10.82 33.19 8.39
C ILE A 34 10.91 34.30 9.44
N LYS A 35 9.80 34.61 10.13
CA LYS A 35 9.73 35.71 11.12
C LYS A 35 10.74 35.57 12.25
N ILE A 36 11.08 34.34 12.63
CA ILE A 36 12.07 34.04 13.69
C ILE A 36 13.42 33.59 13.13
N ASN A 37 13.64 33.70 11.81
CA ASN A 37 14.86 33.28 11.11
C ASN A 37 15.28 31.82 11.40
N ALA A 38 14.30 30.91 11.53
CA ALA A 38 14.53 29.49 11.83
C ALA A 38 14.87 28.69 10.56
N THR A 39 16.07 28.90 10.02
CA THR A 39 16.51 28.30 8.74
C THR A 39 16.40 26.77 8.69
N LYS A 40 16.83 26.07 9.74
CA LYS A 40 16.71 24.61 9.82
C LYS A 40 15.25 24.12 9.81
N GLU A 41 14.36 24.88 10.43
CA GLU A 41 12.92 24.55 10.45
C GLU A 41 12.29 24.79 9.07
N MET A 42 12.68 25.86 8.37
CA MET A 42 12.26 26.11 6.99
C MET A 42 12.68 24.95 6.06
N GLU A 43 13.93 24.49 6.16
CA GLU A 43 14.39 23.34 5.37
C GLU A 43 13.65 22.04 5.71
N LYS A 44 13.35 21.82 7.00
CA LYS A 44 12.57 20.66 7.46
C LYS A 44 11.14 20.69 6.92
N LEU A 45 10.46 21.84 7.06
CA LEU A 45 9.11 22.04 6.53
C LEU A 45 9.07 21.81 5.02
N LEU A 46 10.06 22.34 4.29
CA LEU A 46 10.20 22.12 2.85
C LEU A 46 10.38 20.64 2.51
N ARG A 47 11.29 19.93 3.19
CA ARG A 47 11.54 18.50 2.93
C ARG A 47 10.31 17.64 3.20
N ASN A 48 9.56 17.96 4.24
CA ASN A 48 8.37 17.20 4.65
C ASN A 48 7.12 17.53 3.82
N ASN A 49 7.12 18.65 3.08
CA ASN A 49 5.97 19.13 2.30
C ASN A 49 6.43 19.51 0.88
N LEU A 50 7.19 18.63 0.23
CA LEU A 50 7.89 18.97 -1.01
C LEU A 50 6.93 19.35 -2.14
N ASP A 51 5.87 18.57 -2.33
CA ASP A 51 4.87 18.79 -3.38
C ASP A 51 4.18 20.15 -3.18
N GLU A 52 3.70 20.43 -1.95
CA GLU A 52 3.08 21.72 -1.61
C GLU A 52 4.05 22.90 -1.74
N THR A 53 5.32 22.69 -1.41
CA THR A 53 6.37 23.69 -1.61
C THR A 53 6.53 23.98 -3.10
N ALA A 54 6.60 22.95 -3.95
CA ALA A 54 6.77 23.12 -5.39
C ALA A 54 5.60 23.91 -6.01
N ILE A 55 4.36 23.60 -5.62
CA ILE A 55 3.19 24.36 -6.10
C ILE A 55 3.24 25.81 -5.58
N TRP A 56 3.65 26.03 -4.33
CA TRP A 56 3.76 27.39 -3.79
C TRP A 56 4.86 28.21 -4.47
N VAL A 57 5.99 27.60 -4.83
CA VAL A 57 7.04 28.22 -5.65
C VAL A 57 6.45 28.74 -6.97
N ILE A 58 5.64 27.93 -7.65
CA ILE A 58 5.02 28.30 -8.92
C ILE A 58 4.05 29.48 -8.73
N GLU A 59 3.21 29.44 -7.70
CA GLU A 59 2.28 30.53 -7.39
C GLU A 59 3.00 31.83 -7.05
N LEU A 60 4.08 31.77 -6.28
CA LEU A 60 4.86 32.95 -5.93
C LEU A 60 5.58 33.51 -7.16
N ALA A 61 6.19 32.65 -8.00
CA ALA A 61 6.86 33.08 -9.24
C ALA A 61 5.86 33.80 -10.17
N HIS A 62 4.68 33.21 -10.36
CA HIS A 62 3.62 33.78 -11.17
C HIS A 62 3.12 35.12 -10.59
N SER A 63 2.92 35.16 -9.28
CA SER A 63 2.44 36.37 -8.58
C SER A 63 3.43 37.52 -8.68
N GLN A 64 4.74 37.26 -8.66
CA GLN A 64 5.76 38.31 -8.83
C GLN A 64 5.64 39.04 -10.16
N VAL A 65 5.21 38.35 -11.22
CA VAL A 65 5.11 38.97 -12.55
C VAL A 65 3.76 39.65 -12.74
N ILE A 66 2.66 39.06 -12.26
CA ILE A 66 1.30 39.62 -12.47
C ILE A 66 0.92 40.66 -11.42
N ARG A 67 1.33 40.47 -10.16
CA ARG A 67 1.00 41.33 -9.02
C ARG A 67 2.21 41.50 -8.11
N PRO A 68 3.29 42.16 -8.60
CA PRO A 68 4.49 42.35 -7.81
C PRO A 68 4.18 43.09 -6.51
N SER A 69 4.71 42.56 -5.41
CA SER A 69 4.70 43.21 -4.09
C SER A 69 5.97 42.84 -3.33
N ASP A 70 6.41 43.72 -2.44
CA ASP A 70 7.59 43.46 -1.59
C ASP A 70 7.41 42.18 -0.76
N GLU A 71 6.19 41.91 -0.25
CA GLU A 71 5.91 40.66 0.49
C GLU A 71 6.15 39.42 -0.40
N THR A 72 5.62 39.41 -1.63
CA THR A 72 5.84 38.28 -2.55
C THR A 72 7.28 38.18 -3.03
N ALA A 73 7.99 39.31 -3.14
CA ALA A 73 9.41 39.37 -3.46
C ALA A 73 10.24 38.69 -2.37
N ASP A 74 10.06 39.14 -1.13
CA ASP A 74 10.76 38.64 0.04
C ASP A 74 10.48 37.15 0.29
N LEU A 75 9.21 36.74 0.23
CA LEU A 75 8.82 35.34 0.42
C LEU A 75 9.49 34.42 -0.60
N PHE A 76 9.56 34.84 -1.87
CA PHE A 76 10.23 34.02 -2.88
C PHE A 76 11.72 33.93 -2.62
N VAL A 77 12.39 35.03 -2.27
CA VAL A 77 13.82 35.00 -1.94
C VAL A 77 14.09 34.02 -0.79
N GLN A 78 13.21 33.98 0.22
CA GLN A 78 13.34 33.02 1.32
C GLN A 78 13.10 31.57 0.87
N ILE A 79 12.07 31.31 0.05
CA ILE A 79 11.79 29.94 -0.44
C ILE A 79 12.90 29.43 -1.36
N GLU A 80 13.41 30.29 -2.25
CA GLU A 80 14.50 29.99 -3.18
C GLU A 80 15.79 29.64 -2.42
N LYS A 81 16.17 30.48 -1.45
CA LYS A 81 17.34 30.21 -0.59
C LYS A 81 17.19 28.92 0.21
N THR A 82 16.01 28.68 0.78
CA THR A 82 15.72 27.46 1.55
C THR A 82 15.78 26.22 0.65
N TRP A 83 15.21 26.29 -0.54
CA TRP A 83 15.25 25.22 -1.53
C TRP A 83 16.67 24.91 -1.96
N GLN A 84 17.47 25.92 -2.29
CA GLN A 84 18.86 25.73 -2.68
C GLN A 84 19.68 25.05 -1.57
N SER A 85 19.44 25.42 -0.31
CA SER A 85 20.09 24.77 0.84
C SER A 85 19.63 23.32 1.02
N ALA A 86 18.32 23.08 0.92
CA ALA A 86 17.71 21.80 1.27
C ALA A 86 17.78 20.73 0.16
N LYS A 87 17.65 21.15 -1.10
CA LYS A 87 17.51 20.27 -2.28
C LYS A 87 18.65 20.44 -3.28
N ARG A 88 19.40 21.55 -3.23
CA ARG A 88 20.55 21.83 -4.10
C ARG A 88 20.21 21.79 -5.60
N THR A 89 19.05 22.34 -5.96
CA THR A 89 18.60 22.47 -7.36
C THR A 89 18.04 23.86 -7.62
N GLU A 90 18.06 24.30 -8.88
CA GLU A 90 17.63 25.63 -9.29
C GLU A 90 16.12 25.74 -9.56
N PHE A 91 15.31 24.76 -9.15
CA PHE A 91 13.88 24.69 -9.51
C PHE A 91 13.11 26.01 -9.28
N PRO A 92 13.19 26.70 -8.12
CA PRO A 92 12.53 27.98 -7.96
C PRO A 92 13.05 29.06 -8.91
N ALA A 93 14.36 29.15 -9.12
CA ALA A 93 14.94 30.13 -10.03
C ALA A 93 14.47 29.89 -11.47
N GLU A 94 14.40 28.63 -11.92
CA GLU A 94 13.84 28.26 -13.22
C GLU A 94 12.37 28.67 -13.37
N MET A 95 11.54 28.43 -12.34
CA MET A 95 10.14 28.88 -12.38
C MET A 95 10.03 30.40 -12.49
N ARG A 96 10.85 31.17 -11.76
CA ARG A 96 10.89 32.63 -11.91
C ARG A 96 11.28 33.03 -13.34
N ARG A 97 12.36 32.47 -13.89
CA ARG A 97 12.84 32.74 -15.26
C ARG A 97 11.76 32.46 -16.30
N PHE A 98 11.02 31.37 -16.14
CA PHE A 98 9.89 31.03 -17.02
C PHE A 98 8.84 32.15 -17.03
N TYR A 99 8.31 32.55 -15.87
CA TYR A 99 7.24 33.56 -15.81
C TYR A 99 7.72 34.95 -16.24
N GLU A 100 8.96 35.34 -15.90
CA GLU A 100 9.56 36.60 -16.37
C GLU A 100 9.74 36.62 -17.90
N GLY A 101 9.91 35.43 -18.50
CA GLY A 101 10.08 35.25 -19.94
C GLY A 101 8.78 35.34 -20.76
N LEU A 102 7.61 35.14 -20.14
CA LEU A 102 6.32 35.19 -20.83
C LEU A 102 5.97 36.61 -21.27
N LYS A 103 5.45 36.76 -22.50
CA LYS A 103 5.07 38.07 -23.07
C LYS A 103 3.70 38.06 -23.70
N GLY A 104 2.90 39.10 -23.44
CA GLY A 104 1.68 39.41 -24.18
C GLY A 104 0.71 38.23 -24.32
N ASP A 105 0.61 37.68 -25.53
CA ASP A 105 -0.28 36.56 -25.82
C ASP A 105 0.17 35.22 -25.21
N GLU A 106 1.45 35.06 -24.87
CA GLU A 106 1.95 33.86 -24.16
C GLU A 106 1.33 33.76 -22.75
N PHE A 107 1.08 34.89 -22.07
CA PHE A 107 0.36 34.89 -20.78
C PHE A 107 -1.09 34.45 -20.94
N LYS A 108 -1.75 34.87 -22.02
CA LYS A 108 -3.13 34.44 -22.31
C LYS A 108 -3.17 32.96 -22.65
N LEU A 109 -2.20 32.49 -23.44
CA LEU A 109 -2.06 31.07 -23.76
C LEU A 109 -1.81 30.26 -22.49
N TYR A 110 -0.85 30.65 -21.65
CA TYR A 110 -0.57 30.04 -20.36
C TYR A 110 -1.83 29.92 -19.48
N ALA A 111 -2.56 31.03 -19.32
CA ALA A 111 -3.77 31.07 -18.51
C ALA A 111 -4.90 30.20 -19.07
N ASN A 112 -4.97 30.03 -20.40
CA ASN A 112 -5.92 29.14 -21.03
C ASN A 112 -5.51 27.67 -20.87
N LEU A 113 -4.23 27.33 -21.08
CA LEU A 113 -3.72 25.97 -20.92
C LEU A 113 -3.87 25.48 -19.49
N THR A 114 -3.53 26.32 -18.50
CA THR A 114 -3.71 25.98 -17.07
C THR A 114 -5.18 25.80 -16.70
N ARG A 115 -6.09 26.63 -17.21
CA ARG A 115 -7.54 26.42 -17.01
C ARG A 115 -8.02 25.09 -17.63
N THR A 116 -7.52 24.76 -18.82
CA THR A 116 -7.82 23.48 -19.47
C THR A 116 -7.27 22.31 -18.66
N TYR A 117 -6.04 22.43 -18.17
CA TYR A 117 -5.40 21.45 -17.28
C TYR A 117 -6.22 21.24 -16.01
N ASP A 118 -6.55 22.30 -15.27
CA ASP A 118 -7.28 22.20 -14.01
C ASP A 118 -8.64 21.54 -14.20
N LYS A 119 -9.34 21.89 -15.29
CA LYS A 119 -10.60 21.24 -15.67
C LYS A 119 -10.38 19.75 -16.00
N LEU A 120 -9.36 19.44 -16.81
CA LEU A 120 -9.07 18.07 -17.22
C LEU A 120 -8.72 17.18 -16.03
N VAL A 121 -7.94 17.70 -15.07
CA VAL A 121 -7.60 17.01 -13.83
C VAL A 121 -8.85 16.81 -12.96
N ALA A 122 -9.72 17.81 -12.83
CA ALA A 122 -10.98 17.67 -12.11
C ALA A 122 -11.89 16.61 -12.74
N ASP A 123 -12.05 16.64 -14.06
CA ASP A 123 -12.83 15.65 -14.82
C ASP A 123 -12.21 14.24 -14.67
N TYR A 124 -10.89 14.12 -14.72
CA TYR A 124 -10.15 12.87 -14.53
C TYR A 124 -10.40 12.27 -13.13
N PHE A 125 -10.27 13.06 -12.07
CA PHE A 125 -10.56 12.59 -10.72
C PHE A 125 -12.05 12.30 -10.49
N ALA A 126 -12.95 13.02 -11.14
CA ALA A 126 -14.37 12.70 -11.10
C ALA A 126 -14.64 11.32 -11.72
N GLU A 127 -14.02 10.99 -12.85
CA GLU A 127 -14.14 9.68 -13.48
C GLU A 127 -13.47 8.57 -12.65
N LEU A 128 -12.29 8.83 -12.06
CA LEU A 128 -11.64 7.86 -11.16
C LEU A 128 -12.52 7.49 -9.95
N ASN A 129 -13.30 8.45 -9.46
CA ASN A 129 -14.18 8.29 -8.31
C ASN A 129 -15.64 7.95 -8.70
N ALA A 130 -15.91 7.71 -9.99
CA ALA A 130 -17.25 7.36 -10.46
C ALA A 130 -17.70 6.02 -9.88
N GLU A 131 -19.01 5.91 -9.63
CA GLU A 131 -19.64 4.65 -9.25
C GLU A 131 -19.44 3.61 -10.36
N GLY A 132 -18.79 2.49 -10.04
CA GLY A 132 -18.39 1.46 -11.02
C GLY A 132 -16.92 1.54 -11.47
N GLY A 133 -16.16 2.54 -11.00
CA GLY A 133 -14.77 2.74 -11.37
C GLY A 133 -14.59 3.44 -12.73
N PRO A 134 -13.34 3.78 -13.09
CA PRO A 134 -13.06 4.51 -14.32
C PRO A 134 -13.37 3.66 -15.54
N LYS A 135 -14.08 4.23 -16.53
CA LYS A 135 -14.31 3.55 -17.82
C LYS A 135 -13.00 3.50 -18.61
N PRO A 136 -12.59 2.34 -19.16
CA PRO A 136 -11.35 2.23 -19.96
C PRO A 136 -11.29 3.22 -21.13
N THR A 137 -12.41 3.41 -21.83
CA THR A 137 -12.49 4.38 -22.94
C THR A 137 -12.34 5.83 -22.49
N ALA A 138 -12.79 6.16 -21.29
CA ALA A 138 -12.59 7.50 -20.72
C ALA A 138 -11.12 7.72 -20.34
N MET A 139 -10.46 6.69 -19.80
CA MET A 139 -9.03 6.77 -19.47
C MET A 139 -8.17 7.03 -20.71
N ILE A 140 -8.48 6.39 -21.84
CA ILE A 140 -7.84 6.66 -23.13
C ILE A 140 -8.05 8.11 -23.58
N ASP A 141 -9.29 8.63 -23.52
CA ASP A 141 -9.58 10.03 -23.86
C ASP A 141 -8.78 10.99 -22.98
N PHE A 142 -8.70 10.73 -21.67
CA PHE A 142 -7.86 11.52 -20.78
C PHE A 142 -6.38 11.42 -21.17
N ALA A 143 -5.89 10.23 -21.49
CA ALA A 143 -4.51 10.01 -21.86
C ALA A 143 -4.12 10.81 -23.12
N ASP A 144 -4.94 10.77 -24.17
CA ASP A 144 -4.73 11.55 -25.40
C ASP A 144 -4.80 13.07 -25.14
N ARG A 145 -5.76 13.51 -24.31
CA ARG A 145 -5.92 14.93 -23.97
C ARG A 145 -4.77 15.44 -23.11
N PHE A 146 -4.27 14.65 -22.17
CA PHE A 146 -3.08 14.98 -21.40
C PHE A 146 -1.82 14.98 -22.27
N ASP A 147 -1.65 14.03 -23.19
CA ASP A 147 -0.53 14.03 -24.15
C ASP A 147 -0.55 15.30 -25.03
N SER A 148 -1.73 15.68 -25.55
CA SER A 148 -1.88 16.92 -26.32
C SER A 148 -1.51 18.14 -25.48
N LEU A 149 -2.01 18.22 -24.25
CA LEU A 149 -1.76 19.35 -23.36
C LEU A 149 -0.28 19.41 -22.91
N CYS A 150 0.37 18.25 -22.78
CA CYS A 150 1.80 18.14 -22.55
C CYS A 150 2.58 18.84 -23.67
N ASN A 151 2.31 18.51 -24.94
CA ASN A 151 2.96 19.15 -26.08
C ASN A 151 2.71 20.67 -26.13
N ASP A 152 1.50 21.12 -25.79
CA ASP A 152 1.18 22.56 -25.75
C ASP A 152 1.99 23.29 -24.67
N PHE A 153 2.15 22.69 -23.48
CA PHE A 153 3.00 23.25 -22.43
C PHE A 153 4.49 23.20 -22.78
N GLU A 154 4.96 22.17 -23.47
CA GLU A 154 6.33 22.10 -24.01
C GLU A 154 6.59 23.22 -25.01
N GLY A 155 5.64 23.48 -25.91
CA GLY A 155 5.71 24.60 -26.85
C GLY A 155 5.80 25.96 -26.16
N LEU A 156 5.17 26.11 -24.99
CA LEU A 156 5.28 27.28 -24.13
C LEU A 156 6.56 27.29 -23.27
N ARG A 157 7.32 26.18 -23.24
CA ARG A 157 8.47 25.93 -22.36
C ARG A 157 8.11 25.89 -20.87
N CYS A 158 6.89 25.43 -20.57
CA CYS A 158 6.40 25.24 -19.21
C CYS A 158 6.65 23.81 -18.74
N ASP A 159 7.91 23.49 -18.44
CA ASP A 159 8.35 22.14 -18.08
C ASP A 159 7.57 21.53 -16.91
N PHE A 160 7.14 22.34 -15.93
CA PHE A 160 6.36 21.84 -14.79
C PHE A 160 5.04 21.20 -15.24
N TYR A 161 4.19 21.95 -15.94
CA TYR A 161 2.89 21.45 -16.38
C TYR A 161 3.01 20.42 -17.50
N ALA A 162 4.04 20.53 -18.36
CA ALA A 162 4.35 19.48 -19.32
C ALA A 162 4.61 18.14 -18.61
N SER A 163 5.45 18.13 -17.58
CA SER A 163 5.74 16.92 -16.81
C SER A 163 4.54 16.38 -16.04
N GLN A 164 3.64 17.25 -15.56
CA GLN A 164 2.40 16.85 -14.91
C GLN A 164 1.46 16.15 -15.90
N CYS A 165 1.26 16.75 -17.07
CA CYS A 165 0.44 16.14 -18.13
C CYS A 165 1.00 14.79 -18.56
N ALA A 166 2.33 14.68 -18.75
CA ALA A 166 2.98 13.42 -19.08
C ALA A 166 2.79 12.36 -17.99
N ALA A 167 2.79 12.74 -16.70
CA ALA A 167 2.51 11.83 -15.60
C ALA A 167 1.07 11.28 -15.69
N TYR A 168 0.07 12.15 -15.86
CA TYR A 168 -1.33 11.74 -15.98
C TYR A 168 -1.58 10.90 -17.23
N ALA A 169 -0.98 11.24 -18.37
CA ALA A 169 -1.05 10.42 -19.57
C ALA A 169 -0.46 9.03 -19.35
N GLY A 170 0.72 8.94 -18.72
CA GLY A 170 1.37 7.68 -18.39
C GLY A 170 0.51 6.76 -17.54
N VAL A 171 -0.09 7.29 -16.46
CA VAL A 171 -1.00 6.53 -15.59
C VAL A 171 -2.29 6.12 -16.30
N SER A 172 -2.80 6.96 -17.20
CA SER A 172 -4.04 6.69 -17.94
C SER A 172 -3.89 5.60 -19.00
N TRP A 173 -2.71 5.48 -19.60
CA TRP A 173 -2.36 4.40 -20.54
C TRP A 173 -2.02 3.06 -19.86
N ASP A 174 -1.81 3.06 -18.54
CA ASP A 174 -1.27 1.93 -17.78
C ASP A 174 -2.33 0.87 -17.42
N LYS A 175 -1.85 -0.35 -17.13
CA LYS A 175 -2.64 -1.57 -16.86
C LYS A 175 -3.64 -1.43 -15.71
N ASP A 176 -3.33 -0.57 -14.74
CA ASP A 176 -4.17 -0.39 -13.55
C ASP A 176 -5.46 0.40 -13.85
N ARG A 177 -5.53 1.07 -15.01
CA ARG A 177 -6.61 2.02 -15.34
C ARG A 177 -7.35 1.69 -16.64
N ALA A 178 -6.70 1.01 -17.58
CA ALA A 178 -7.28 0.67 -18.89
C ALA A 178 -7.12 -0.82 -19.26
N LYS A 179 -7.41 -1.75 -18.33
CA LYS A 179 -7.11 -3.20 -18.44
C LYS A 179 -7.26 -3.83 -19.84
N ASP A 180 -8.37 -3.55 -20.55
CA ASP A 180 -8.65 -4.15 -21.87
C ASP A 180 -8.21 -3.28 -23.07
N LEU A 181 -7.76 -2.05 -22.83
CA LEU A 181 -7.40 -1.06 -23.84
C LEU A 181 -6.05 -0.37 -23.53
N GLN A 182 -5.20 -1.04 -22.78
CA GLN A 182 -3.91 -0.52 -22.34
C GLN A 182 -2.97 -0.31 -23.53
N ASP A 183 -2.16 0.74 -23.49
CA ASP A 183 -1.06 0.96 -24.43
C ASP A 183 0.21 1.20 -23.62
N LEU A 184 0.86 0.09 -23.22
CA LEU A 184 2.02 0.13 -22.34
C LEU A 184 3.24 0.79 -23.00
N LYS A 185 3.29 0.86 -24.33
CA LYS A 185 4.33 1.58 -25.06
C LYS A 185 4.13 3.09 -24.92
N ARG A 186 2.90 3.57 -25.07
CA ARG A 186 2.56 4.98 -24.81
C ARG A 186 2.72 5.32 -23.33
N ALA A 187 2.30 4.45 -22.42
CA ALA A 187 2.54 4.64 -20.98
C ALA A 187 4.04 4.83 -20.69
N CYS A 188 4.89 3.94 -21.22
CA CYS A 188 6.34 4.01 -21.09
C CYS A 188 6.90 5.34 -21.63
N ALA A 189 6.46 5.76 -22.82
CA ALA A 189 6.89 7.01 -23.43
C ALA A 189 6.50 8.24 -22.58
N SER A 190 5.26 8.29 -22.07
CA SER A 190 4.79 9.40 -21.24
C SER A 190 5.50 9.43 -19.88
N TYR A 191 5.75 8.29 -19.23
CA TYR A 191 6.59 8.27 -18.01
C TYR A 191 8.03 8.69 -18.29
N GLY A 192 8.62 8.26 -19.40
CA GLY A 192 9.97 8.68 -19.80
C GLY A 192 10.08 10.20 -19.96
N ARG A 193 9.10 10.80 -20.65
CA ARG A 193 9.01 12.26 -20.82
C ARG A 193 8.82 13.01 -19.49
N MET A 194 7.97 12.47 -18.60
CA MET A 194 7.78 13.01 -17.25
C MET A 194 9.10 13.01 -16.46
N ILE A 195 9.86 11.91 -16.49
CA ILE A 195 11.13 11.75 -15.78
C ILE A 195 12.17 12.73 -16.33
N GLU A 196 12.36 12.75 -17.66
CA GLU A 196 13.33 13.64 -18.32
C GLU A 196 13.08 15.11 -17.96
N THR A 197 11.81 15.53 -18.04
CA THR A 197 11.42 16.91 -17.77
C THR A 197 11.63 17.28 -16.30
N ARG A 198 11.28 16.39 -15.36
CA ARG A 198 11.50 16.62 -13.93
C ARG A 198 12.97 16.62 -13.53
N GLU A 199 13.77 15.73 -14.12
CA GLU A 199 15.21 15.69 -13.89
C GLU A 199 15.89 16.96 -14.44
N ARG A 200 15.48 17.45 -15.61
CA ARG A 200 15.94 18.73 -16.19
C ARG A 200 15.65 19.92 -15.27
N MET A 201 14.46 19.97 -14.66
CA MET A 201 14.09 20.99 -13.68
C MET A 201 14.76 20.81 -12.31
N GLY A 202 15.38 19.67 -12.04
CA GLY A 202 15.89 19.31 -10.71
C GLY A 202 14.77 19.15 -9.65
N LEU A 203 13.59 18.70 -10.07
CA LEU A 203 12.43 18.48 -9.19
C LEU A 203 12.29 16.99 -8.86
N LYS A 204 12.71 16.60 -7.65
CA LYS A 204 12.68 15.21 -7.14
C LYS A 204 11.54 15.00 -6.15
N ASP A 205 10.32 15.18 -6.62
CA ASP A 205 9.10 15.11 -5.83
C ASP A 205 8.42 13.73 -5.91
N SER A 206 7.24 13.59 -5.27
CA SER A 206 6.55 12.30 -5.18
C SER A 206 6.25 11.70 -6.56
N ILE A 207 5.94 12.53 -7.55
CA ILE A 207 5.63 12.10 -8.92
C ILE A 207 6.85 11.45 -9.59
N LEU A 208 8.04 12.05 -9.47
CA LEU A 208 9.26 11.41 -9.97
C LEU A 208 9.56 10.11 -9.23
N ILE A 209 9.42 10.11 -7.90
CA ILE A 209 9.72 8.96 -7.04
C ILE A 209 8.79 7.78 -7.38
N GLN A 210 7.52 8.03 -7.63
CA GLN A 210 6.53 7.00 -7.94
C GLN A 210 6.58 6.53 -9.40
N GLY A 211 6.76 7.45 -10.36
CA GLY A 211 6.74 7.10 -11.79
C GLY A 211 8.03 6.45 -12.29
N LYS A 212 9.19 6.73 -11.66
CA LYS A 212 10.49 6.18 -12.11
C LYS A 212 10.60 4.66 -12.01
N PRO A 213 10.20 4.00 -10.90
CA PRO A 213 10.15 2.54 -10.84
C PRO A 213 9.26 1.93 -11.93
N ARG A 214 8.09 2.53 -12.17
CA ARG A 214 7.14 2.04 -13.18
C ARG A 214 7.71 2.14 -14.60
N TYR A 215 8.34 3.28 -14.94
CA TYR A 215 9.06 3.43 -16.20
C TYR A 215 10.15 2.36 -16.39
N GLN A 216 10.95 2.10 -15.35
CA GLN A 216 12.01 1.09 -15.40
C GLN A 216 11.46 -0.32 -15.60
N GLU A 217 10.32 -0.64 -14.98
CA GLU A 217 9.61 -1.90 -15.21
C GLU A 217 9.15 -2.02 -16.66
N LEU A 218 8.48 -1.00 -17.21
CA LEU A 218 8.01 -1.00 -18.61
C LEU A 218 9.17 -1.10 -19.62
N MET A 219 10.31 -0.45 -19.33
CA MET A 219 11.54 -0.60 -20.10
C MET A 219 12.06 -2.04 -20.09
N LYS A 220 12.08 -2.70 -18.93
CA LYS A 220 12.49 -4.11 -18.80
C LYS A 220 11.57 -5.06 -19.55
N LEU A 221 10.28 -4.73 -19.62
CA LEU A 221 9.27 -5.48 -20.39
C LEU A 221 9.35 -5.23 -21.90
N GLY A 222 10.30 -4.43 -22.39
CA GLY A 222 10.51 -4.19 -23.82
C GLY A 222 9.60 -3.12 -24.44
N TYR A 223 8.89 -2.32 -23.63
CA TYR A 223 8.06 -1.21 -24.11
C TYR A 223 8.83 0.12 -24.29
N GLY A 224 10.17 0.07 -24.19
CA GLY A 224 11.03 1.24 -24.36
C GLY A 224 11.11 1.76 -25.80
N PRO A 225 11.78 2.92 -26.02
CA PRO A 225 11.94 3.53 -27.35
C PRO A 225 12.56 2.59 -28.39
N ASP A 226 13.51 1.74 -27.95
CA ASP A 226 14.25 0.79 -28.78
C ASP A 226 13.63 -0.62 -28.78
N GLY A 227 12.53 -0.82 -28.03
CA GLY A 227 11.87 -2.11 -27.88
C GLY A 227 10.75 -2.33 -28.89
N SER A 228 10.64 -3.56 -29.41
CA SER A 228 9.51 -3.99 -30.24
C SER A 228 8.22 -4.23 -29.44
N GLY A 229 8.22 -4.06 -28.11
CA GLY A 229 7.23 -4.68 -27.23
C GLY A 229 7.33 -6.21 -27.26
N PRO A 230 6.73 -6.92 -26.30
CA PRO A 230 6.35 -8.31 -26.55
C PRO A 230 5.49 -8.30 -27.81
N ALA A 231 5.88 -9.06 -28.83
CA ALA A 231 5.02 -9.26 -29.98
C ALA A 231 3.71 -9.86 -29.46
N ASP A 232 2.57 -9.27 -29.84
CA ASP A 232 1.27 -9.92 -29.68
C ASP A 232 1.36 -11.27 -30.40
N GLY A 233 1.59 -12.33 -29.62
CA GLY A 233 2.01 -13.63 -30.12
C GLY A 233 0.83 -14.43 -30.66
N GLU A 234 0.50 -14.23 -31.93
CA GLU A 234 0.20 -15.35 -32.82
C GLU A 234 1.43 -15.59 -33.71
N GLY A 235 2.08 -16.75 -33.56
CA GLY A 235 3.03 -17.23 -34.58
C GLY A 235 4.32 -17.83 -34.03
N GLU A 236 4.43 -19.15 -34.22
CA GLU A 236 5.57 -20.02 -33.97
C GLU A 236 6.88 -19.53 -34.61
N GLY A 237 7.98 -19.68 -33.87
CA GLY A 237 9.33 -19.47 -34.38
C GLY A 237 10.37 -19.98 -33.39
N GLU A 238 10.92 -21.16 -33.67
CA GLU A 238 12.07 -21.74 -32.99
C GLU A 238 13.29 -20.81 -33.13
N ASP A 239 13.88 -20.38 -32.01
CA ASP A 239 15.32 -20.13 -31.96
C ASP A 239 15.87 -20.38 -30.54
N GLU A 240 16.91 -21.21 -30.48
CA GLU A 240 17.56 -21.71 -29.28
C GLU A 240 18.45 -20.63 -28.65
N GLY A 241 18.13 -20.19 -27.42
CA GLY A 241 18.94 -19.18 -26.74
C GLY A 241 18.47 -18.77 -25.35
N SER A 242 18.29 -19.75 -24.45
CA SER A 242 18.33 -19.63 -22.98
C SER A 242 18.16 -18.22 -22.37
N SER A 243 16.90 -17.80 -22.19
CA SER A 243 16.51 -16.95 -21.06
C SER A 243 15.35 -17.65 -20.35
N GLY A 244 15.59 -18.08 -19.11
CA GLY A 244 14.67 -18.90 -18.32
C GLY A 244 13.48 -18.12 -17.78
N GLY A 245 12.64 -17.59 -18.67
CA GLY A 245 11.29 -17.17 -18.32
C GLY A 245 10.44 -18.43 -18.17
N GLY A 246 10.17 -18.84 -16.93
CA GLY A 246 9.29 -19.98 -16.67
C GLY A 246 7.90 -19.69 -17.25
N GLU A 247 7.45 -20.50 -18.21
CA GLU A 247 6.10 -20.46 -18.73
C GLU A 247 5.12 -20.83 -17.61
N ALA A 248 3.96 -20.16 -17.55
CA ALA A 248 2.95 -20.49 -16.55
C ALA A 248 2.48 -21.96 -16.76
N PRO A 249 2.41 -22.78 -15.71
CA PRO A 249 2.13 -24.20 -15.86
C PRO A 249 0.73 -24.45 -16.44
N ALA A 250 0.62 -25.47 -17.30
CA ALA A 250 -0.64 -25.87 -17.89
C ALA A 250 -1.60 -26.40 -16.81
N ALA A 251 -2.72 -25.70 -16.61
CA ALA A 251 -3.73 -26.05 -15.62
C ALA A 251 -4.87 -26.88 -16.22
N ALA A 252 -5.34 -27.87 -15.46
CA ALA A 252 -6.63 -28.51 -15.74
C ALA A 252 -7.78 -27.51 -15.47
N ALA A 253 -9.01 -27.87 -15.86
CA ALA A 253 -10.18 -27.03 -15.56
C ALA A 253 -10.29 -26.80 -14.05
N ALA A 254 -10.40 -25.54 -13.65
CA ALA A 254 -10.56 -25.16 -12.25
C ALA A 254 -11.92 -25.63 -11.72
N VAL A 255 -11.92 -26.12 -10.49
CA VAL A 255 -13.13 -26.44 -9.72
C VAL A 255 -13.35 -25.33 -8.71
N GLU A 256 -14.56 -24.78 -8.69
CA GLU A 256 -14.98 -23.85 -7.64
C GLU A 256 -15.28 -24.64 -6.35
N ILE A 257 -14.66 -24.22 -5.26
CA ILE A 257 -14.75 -24.82 -3.94
C ILE A 257 -15.33 -23.75 -3.00
N PRO A 258 -16.58 -23.93 -2.52
CA PRO A 258 -17.13 -23.03 -1.51
C PRO A 258 -16.34 -23.18 -0.20
N LEU A 259 -16.08 -22.06 0.47
CA LEU A 259 -15.41 -22.04 1.75
C LEU A 259 -16.42 -21.72 2.86
N GLU A 260 -16.23 -22.36 4.01
CA GLU A 260 -17.02 -22.13 5.22
C GLU A 260 -16.19 -21.34 6.23
N PHE A 261 -16.83 -20.39 6.90
CA PHE A 261 -16.16 -19.59 7.92
C PHE A 261 -15.95 -20.39 9.21
N GLU A 262 -14.75 -20.31 9.78
CA GLU A 262 -14.37 -20.91 11.06
C GLU A 262 -13.60 -19.90 11.91
N LEU A 263 -13.95 -19.83 13.19
CA LEU A 263 -13.20 -19.06 14.18
C LEU A 263 -11.98 -19.84 14.67
N LEU A 264 -10.86 -19.14 14.80
CA LEU A 264 -9.71 -19.66 15.54
C LEU A 264 -10.06 -19.77 17.02
N GLU A 265 -9.71 -20.90 17.63
CA GLU A 265 -9.95 -21.16 19.06
C GLU A 265 -9.01 -20.35 19.96
N SER A 266 -7.82 -20.04 19.46
CA SER A 266 -6.80 -19.25 20.16
C SER A 266 -5.72 -18.72 19.20
N MET A 267 -4.98 -17.71 19.66
CA MET A 267 -3.79 -17.20 18.97
C MET A 267 -2.69 -18.25 18.76
N GLU A 268 -2.61 -19.26 19.64
CA GLU A 268 -1.58 -20.30 19.60
C GLU A 268 -2.01 -21.52 18.76
N GLN A 269 -3.19 -21.50 18.13
CA GLN A 269 -3.70 -22.64 17.36
C GLN A 269 -2.75 -23.05 16.23
N PHE A 270 -2.09 -22.07 15.61
CA PHE A 270 -1.11 -22.28 14.54
C PHE A 270 0.12 -21.39 14.73
N GLU A 271 1.30 -21.91 14.40
CA GLU A 271 2.48 -21.08 14.15
C GLU A 271 2.28 -20.34 12.82
N ARG A 272 2.15 -19.00 12.86
CA ARG A 272 1.82 -18.17 11.70
C ARG A 272 3.07 -17.40 11.22
N PRO A 273 3.38 -17.37 9.91
CA PRO A 273 4.60 -16.75 9.40
C PRO A 273 4.42 -15.24 9.20
N ASN A 274 3.91 -14.54 10.20
CA ASN A 274 3.64 -13.11 10.17
C ASN A 274 4.31 -12.42 11.37
N TYR A 275 4.89 -11.24 11.15
CA TYR A 275 5.61 -10.50 12.20
C TYR A 275 4.69 -10.05 13.34
N PHE A 276 3.42 -9.73 13.04
CA PHE A 276 2.48 -9.12 13.97
C PHE A 276 1.55 -10.12 14.67
N VAL A 277 1.71 -11.42 14.43
CA VAL A 277 0.67 -12.39 14.77
C VAL A 277 1.22 -13.45 15.72
N ASP A 278 1.54 -13.00 16.93
CA ASP A 278 1.92 -13.84 18.06
C ASP A 278 1.46 -13.20 19.38
N GLU A 279 1.87 -13.73 20.54
CA GLU A 279 1.45 -13.20 21.84
C GLU A 279 1.91 -11.74 22.12
N HIS A 280 2.78 -11.12 21.31
CA HIS A 280 3.28 -9.76 21.56
C HIS A 280 2.28 -8.69 21.08
N TYR A 281 1.16 -8.53 21.79
CA TYR A 281 0.05 -7.69 21.33
C TYR A 281 0.39 -6.22 21.06
N SER A 282 1.42 -5.66 21.69
CA SER A 282 1.78 -4.24 21.52
C SER A 282 2.20 -3.85 20.10
N ILE A 283 2.45 -4.84 19.23
CA ILE A 283 2.74 -4.63 17.80
C ILE A 283 1.59 -5.07 16.88
N TRP A 284 0.46 -5.55 17.42
CA TRP A 284 -0.69 -5.94 16.61
C TRP A 284 -1.34 -4.73 15.91
N HIS A 285 -2.23 -4.99 14.95
CA HIS A 285 -3.05 -3.96 14.33
C HIS A 285 -3.82 -3.20 15.40
N THR A 286 -3.86 -1.87 15.32
CA THR A 286 -4.45 -1.05 16.39
C THR A 286 -5.65 -0.27 15.90
N LEU A 287 -6.79 -0.40 16.60
CA LEU A 287 -7.89 0.56 16.51
C LEU A 287 -7.73 1.59 17.62
N PHE A 288 -7.71 2.86 17.25
CA PHE A 288 -7.63 3.97 18.20
C PHE A 288 -9.00 4.58 18.42
N LEU A 289 -9.47 4.55 19.67
CA LEU A 289 -10.67 5.26 20.10
C LEU A 289 -10.27 6.37 21.06
N ARG A 290 -10.96 7.51 20.99
CA ARG A 290 -10.67 8.68 21.84
C ARG A 290 -11.44 8.57 23.16
N GLU A 291 -11.99 9.68 23.62
CA GLU A 291 -12.80 9.76 24.82
C GLU A 291 -14.09 8.95 24.72
N VAL A 292 -14.76 8.75 25.85
CA VAL A 292 -16.06 8.06 25.88
C VAL A 292 -17.07 8.83 25.01
N GLY A 293 -17.84 8.10 24.20
CA GLY A 293 -18.73 8.63 23.16
C GLY A 293 -18.06 8.80 21.79
N SER A 294 -16.76 8.54 21.68
CA SER A 294 -16.08 8.57 20.37
C SER A 294 -16.27 7.29 19.57
N PHE A 295 -16.13 7.43 18.26
CA PHE A 295 -16.10 6.34 17.31
C PHE A 295 -14.97 6.54 16.30
N THR A 296 -14.62 5.48 15.59
CA THR A 296 -13.80 5.55 14.38
C THR A 296 -14.52 4.89 13.22
N GLU A 297 -14.52 5.57 12.08
CA GLU A 297 -14.97 5.00 10.82
C GLU A 297 -13.93 4.00 10.33
N GLY A 298 -14.40 2.85 9.84
CA GLY A 298 -13.54 1.77 9.39
C GLY A 298 -12.98 0.94 10.55
N ILE A 299 -13.16 -0.37 10.45
CA ILE A 299 -12.56 -1.36 11.36
C ILE A 299 -11.37 -1.97 10.62
N HIS A 300 -10.17 -1.72 11.12
CA HIS A 300 -8.92 -2.18 10.51
C HIS A 300 -8.81 -1.76 9.05
N ARG A 301 -8.71 -2.73 8.12
CA ARG A 301 -8.58 -2.49 6.68
C ARG A 301 -9.86 -2.83 5.92
N LEU A 302 -10.98 -3.04 6.62
CA LEU A 302 -12.29 -3.36 6.03
C LEU A 302 -12.93 -2.23 5.23
N ALA A 303 -12.35 -1.03 5.16
CA ALA A 303 -12.99 0.12 4.51
C ALA A 303 -13.52 -0.17 3.08
N PRO A 304 -12.80 -0.91 2.20
CA PRO A 304 -13.34 -1.28 0.89
C PRO A 304 -14.60 -2.16 0.97
N LEU A 305 -14.63 -3.15 1.88
CA LEU A 305 -15.77 -4.06 2.03
C LEU A 305 -16.95 -3.39 2.73
N ILE A 306 -16.71 -2.55 3.73
CA ILE A 306 -17.75 -1.75 4.39
C ILE A 306 -18.40 -0.79 3.37
N LYS A 307 -17.61 -0.20 2.47
CA LYS A 307 -18.17 0.62 1.39
C LYS A 307 -19.08 -0.18 0.46
N ARG A 308 -18.71 -1.42 0.11
CA ARG A 308 -19.51 -2.34 -0.72
C ARG A 308 -20.72 -2.92 0.00
N SER A 309 -20.73 -2.93 1.34
CA SER A 309 -21.89 -3.35 2.13
C SER A 309 -22.99 -2.31 2.17
N GLY A 310 -22.62 -1.03 2.06
CA GLY A 310 -23.54 0.09 2.25
C GLY A 310 -23.97 0.28 3.71
N LEU A 311 -23.36 -0.44 4.66
CA LEU A 311 -23.62 -0.30 6.09
C LEU A 311 -22.62 0.65 6.76
N PRO A 312 -23.04 1.46 7.74
CA PRO A 312 -22.18 2.39 8.46
C PRO A 312 -21.42 1.69 9.61
N ILE A 313 -20.63 0.66 9.30
CA ILE A 313 -19.94 -0.14 10.32
C ILE A 313 -18.82 0.68 10.98
N THR A 314 -18.90 0.90 12.30
CA THR A 314 -17.91 1.68 13.07
C THR A 314 -17.50 0.97 14.36
N ALA A 315 -16.34 1.33 14.92
CA ALA A 315 -15.98 0.93 16.28
C ALA A 315 -16.25 2.08 17.24
N ARG A 316 -16.91 1.83 18.38
CA ARG A 316 -17.34 2.83 19.35
C ARG A 316 -16.85 2.56 20.76
N ARG A 317 -16.63 3.65 21.53
CA ARG A 317 -16.30 3.62 22.95
C ARG A 317 -17.45 4.16 23.80
N GLU A 318 -18.16 3.29 24.50
CA GLU A 318 -19.29 3.66 25.36
C GLU A 318 -18.92 3.88 26.83
N GLY A 319 -17.73 3.44 27.23
CA GLY A 319 -17.28 3.57 28.60
C GLY A 319 -15.77 3.44 28.73
N SER A 320 -15.29 3.45 29.96
CA SER A 320 -13.85 3.30 30.24
C SER A 320 -13.30 1.96 29.73
N ALA A 321 -14.12 0.91 29.75
CA ALA A 321 -13.82 -0.43 29.26
C ALA A 321 -15.04 -1.11 28.60
N LYS A 322 -15.82 -0.34 27.83
CA LYS A 322 -17.01 -0.82 27.11
C LYS A 322 -16.93 -0.36 25.65
N PHE A 323 -16.87 -1.31 24.73
CA PHE A 323 -16.55 -1.10 23.32
C PHE A 323 -17.48 -1.93 22.44
N PHE A 324 -17.82 -1.40 21.28
CA PHE A 324 -18.74 -2.04 20.35
C PHE A 324 -18.25 -1.90 18.91
N VAL A 325 -18.57 -2.89 18.10
CA VAL A 325 -18.74 -2.73 16.65
C VAL A 325 -20.20 -2.36 16.43
N ASP A 326 -20.41 -1.10 16.05
CA ASP A 326 -21.70 -0.55 15.65
C ASP A 326 -21.99 -0.99 14.21
N MET A 327 -23.09 -1.72 14.03
CA MET A 327 -23.42 -2.39 12.76
C MET A 327 -24.45 -1.63 11.93
N ASP A 328 -25.21 -0.71 12.52
CA ASP A 328 -26.35 -0.04 11.89
C ASP A 328 -26.26 1.50 11.90
N GLY A 329 -25.27 2.05 12.59
CA GLY A 329 -24.98 3.48 12.66
C GLY A 329 -25.88 4.23 13.61
N ASP A 330 -26.65 3.55 14.46
CA ASP A 330 -27.56 4.19 15.38
C ASP A 330 -26.81 4.90 16.53
N GLU A 331 -27.54 5.72 17.31
CA GLU A 331 -26.96 6.40 18.48
C GLU A 331 -26.95 5.51 19.73
N LYS A 332 -27.56 4.31 19.69
CA LYS A 332 -27.86 3.48 20.85
C LYS A 332 -27.17 2.13 20.77
N MET A 333 -26.01 2.05 21.39
CA MET A 333 -25.29 0.78 21.48
C MET A 333 -26.10 -0.31 22.20
N GLY A 334 -26.30 -1.45 21.56
CA GLY A 334 -27.08 -2.54 22.13
C GLY A 334 -27.53 -3.61 21.13
N GLU A 335 -28.84 -3.73 20.94
CA GLU A 335 -29.43 -4.80 20.14
C GLU A 335 -29.11 -4.61 18.66
N GLY A 336 -28.24 -5.46 18.11
CA GLY A 336 -27.76 -5.36 16.73
C GLY A 336 -26.24 -5.12 16.63
N ASP A 337 -25.63 -4.60 17.69
CA ASP A 337 -24.19 -4.36 17.78
C ASP A 337 -23.42 -5.54 18.37
N VAL A 338 -22.12 -5.57 18.09
CA VAL A 338 -21.22 -6.61 18.63
C VAL A 338 -20.33 -6.02 19.71
N GLU A 339 -20.50 -6.47 20.95
CA GLU A 339 -19.61 -6.09 22.05
C GLU A 339 -18.19 -6.60 21.79
N ILE A 340 -17.19 -5.75 22.05
CA ILE A 340 -15.78 -6.09 21.97
C ILE A 340 -15.29 -6.47 23.39
N PRO A 341 -15.11 -7.76 23.71
CA PRO A 341 -14.78 -8.19 25.05
C PRO A 341 -13.29 -7.93 25.33
N VAL A 342 -13.00 -6.90 26.13
CA VAL A 342 -11.63 -6.56 26.56
C VAL A 342 -11.27 -7.10 27.96
N LYS A 343 -12.05 -8.05 28.48
CA LYS A 343 -11.90 -8.57 29.85
C LYS A 343 -11.61 -10.07 29.85
N GLY A 344 -10.56 -10.48 30.56
CA GLY A 344 -10.31 -11.89 30.84
C GLY A 344 -9.53 -12.60 29.73
N LYS A 345 -10.05 -13.74 29.28
CA LYS A 345 -9.46 -14.57 28.21
C LYS A 345 -9.69 -13.87 26.87
N LEU A 346 -8.73 -13.97 25.95
CA LEU A 346 -8.91 -13.54 24.56
C LEU A 346 -10.04 -14.36 23.92
N GLU A 347 -11.12 -13.68 23.55
CA GLU A 347 -12.26 -14.22 22.82
C GLU A 347 -12.33 -13.55 21.44
N PRO A 348 -12.64 -14.28 20.36
CA PRO A 348 -12.86 -13.68 19.05
C PRO A 348 -14.06 -12.73 19.07
N VAL A 349 -13.86 -11.50 18.61
CA VAL A 349 -14.94 -10.63 18.13
C VAL A 349 -15.33 -11.15 16.76
N HIS A 350 -16.61 -11.48 16.56
CA HIS A 350 -17.13 -11.96 15.28
C HIS A 350 -18.41 -11.21 14.93
N PHE A 351 -18.48 -10.73 13.69
CA PHE A 351 -19.70 -10.17 13.12
C PHE A 351 -19.84 -10.54 11.64
N GLN A 352 -21.05 -10.33 11.12
CA GLN A 352 -21.41 -10.61 9.74
C GLN A 352 -22.03 -9.38 9.12
N PHE A 353 -21.76 -9.13 7.84
CA PHE A 353 -22.36 -8.02 7.10
C PHE A 353 -22.54 -8.39 5.63
N PRO A 354 -23.57 -7.86 4.95
CA PRO A 354 -23.79 -8.13 3.54
C PRO A 354 -22.73 -7.42 2.70
N VAL A 355 -22.14 -8.07 1.71
CA VAL A 355 -21.33 -7.45 0.66
C VAL A 355 -21.92 -7.89 -0.66
N GLU A 356 -22.47 -6.96 -1.44
CA GLU A 356 -23.08 -7.24 -2.76
C GLU A 356 -24.10 -8.40 -2.74
N GLY A 357 -24.89 -8.48 -1.66
CA GLY A 357 -25.93 -9.50 -1.49
C GLY A 357 -25.46 -10.83 -0.92
N LYS A 358 -24.17 -10.99 -0.59
CA LYS A 358 -23.61 -12.17 0.09
C LYS A 358 -23.27 -11.85 1.54
N THR A 359 -23.39 -12.83 2.44
CA THR A 359 -22.99 -12.65 3.84
C THR A 359 -21.48 -12.78 3.95
N HIS A 360 -20.83 -11.74 4.46
CA HIS A 360 -19.40 -11.69 4.71
C HIS A 360 -19.11 -11.85 6.19
N HIS A 361 -18.07 -12.61 6.54
CA HIS A 361 -17.69 -12.88 7.93
C HIS A 361 -16.34 -12.24 8.24
N PHE A 362 -16.26 -11.61 9.41
CA PHE A 362 -15.01 -11.01 9.89
C PHE A 362 -14.80 -11.28 11.37
N ALA A 363 -13.58 -11.64 11.76
CA ALA A 363 -13.27 -11.86 13.16
C ALA A 363 -11.81 -11.56 13.54
N PHE A 364 -11.64 -11.05 14.75
CA PHE A 364 -10.35 -10.73 15.35
C PHE A 364 -10.36 -10.98 16.87
N PHE A 365 -9.21 -11.38 17.41
CA PHE A 365 -8.91 -11.27 18.83
C PHE A 365 -8.57 -9.84 19.17
N VAL A 366 -8.90 -9.39 20.38
CA VAL A 366 -8.69 -8.02 20.81
C VAL A 366 -8.18 -7.93 22.25
N GLN A 367 -7.27 -7.00 22.51
CA GLN A 367 -6.78 -6.69 23.84
C GLN A 367 -6.48 -5.20 24.00
N THR A 368 -6.64 -4.69 25.22
CA THR A 368 -6.17 -3.34 25.61
C THR A 368 -4.81 -3.43 26.29
N GLY A 369 -4.03 -2.37 26.20
CA GLY A 369 -2.75 -2.28 26.91
C GLY A 369 -2.88 -2.18 28.44
N GLN A 370 -1.74 -2.36 29.11
CA GLN A 370 -1.60 -2.40 30.56
C GLN A 370 -0.67 -1.27 31.05
N GLU A 371 -0.74 -0.97 32.34
CA GLU A 371 0.12 0.07 32.97
C GLU A 371 1.61 -0.26 32.84
N LYS A 372 1.95 -1.55 32.86
CA LYS A 372 3.31 -2.08 32.77
C LYS A 372 3.41 -3.07 31.64
N ASP A 373 3.58 -2.54 30.44
CA ASP A 373 3.79 -3.30 29.23
C ASP A 373 5.25 -3.31 28.78
N LYS A 374 5.56 -4.20 27.83
CA LYS A 374 6.87 -4.24 27.18
C LYS A 374 6.76 -4.08 25.67
N TYR A 375 7.50 -3.12 25.15
CA TYR A 375 7.67 -2.92 23.72
C TYR A 375 9.14 -3.03 23.37
N GLN A 376 9.51 -4.06 22.60
CA GLN A 376 10.89 -4.35 22.20
C GLN A 376 11.89 -4.36 23.38
N GLY A 377 11.47 -4.89 24.53
CA GLY A 377 12.29 -4.96 25.75
C GLY A 377 12.25 -3.71 26.64
N LEU A 378 11.62 -2.62 26.20
CA LEU A 378 11.44 -1.39 26.98
C LEU A 378 10.11 -1.41 27.73
N ASP A 379 10.13 -1.00 29.00
CA ASP A 379 8.91 -0.82 29.78
C ASP A 379 8.13 0.39 29.23
N THR A 380 6.85 0.19 28.96
CA THR A 380 5.93 1.21 28.41
C THR A 380 4.59 1.16 29.13
N ASN A 381 3.89 2.28 29.19
CA ASN A 381 2.52 2.35 29.71
C ASN A 381 1.56 2.45 28.53
N LEU A 382 0.81 1.37 28.28
CA LEU A 382 -0.19 1.28 27.22
C LEU A 382 -1.62 1.23 27.77
N GLN A 383 -1.79 1.55 29.06
CA GLN A 383 -3.08 1.54 29.72
C GLN A 383 -4.07 2.50 29.03
N PRO A 384 -5.34 2.08 28.85
CA PRO A 384 -6.41 3.00 28.48
C PRO A 384 -6.46 4.22 29.39
N SER A 385 -6.72 5.40 28.82
CA SER A 385 -6.96 6.64 29.55
C SER A 385 -8.34 7.19 29.24
N ASP A 386 -8.76 8.23 29.96
CA ASP A 386 -10.02 8.94 29.67
C ASP A 386 -10.00 9.61 28.29
N ARG A 387 -8.81 9.93 27.76
CA ARG A 387 -8.64 10.63 26.47
C ARG A 387 -8.57 9.70 25.27
N GLN A 388 -8.02 8.50 25.47
CA GLN A 388 -7.78 7.56 24.39
C GLN A 388 -7.56 6.14 24.89
N VAL A 389 -7.81 5.19 24.01
CA VAL A 389 -7.53 3.76 24.17
C VAL A 389 -7.13 3.16 22.83
N ALA A 390 -6.14 2.27 22.88
CA ALA A 390 -5.75 1.41 21.79
C ALA A 390 -6.35 0.01 21.99
N LEU A 391 -7.06 -0.49 20.98
CA LEU A 391 -7.50 -1.87 20.88
C LEU A 391 -6.55 -2.60 19.92
N TYR A 392 -5.65 -3.41 20.49
CA TYR A 392 -4.70 -4.22 19.76
C TYR A 392 -5.42 -5.47 19.28
N SER A 393 -5.38 -5.73 17.98
CA SER A 393 -6.20 -6.74 17.34
C SER A 393 -5.39 -7.65 16.43
N SER A 394 -5.65 -8.94 16.54
CA SER A 394 -5.00 -9.98 15.75
C SER A 394 -6.05 -10.87 15.10
N PRO A 395 -5.81 -11.46 13.92
CA PRO A 395 -6.87 -12.16 13.22
C PRO A 395 -7.34 -13.45 13.90
N ALA A 396 -8.65 -13.65 13.88
CA ALA A 396 -9.34 -14.80 14.45
C ALA A 396 -10.32 -15.48 13.48
N GLY A 397 -10.53 -14.91 12.29
CA GLY A 397 -11.35 -15.50 11.25
C GLY A 397 -10.53 -16.38 10.31
N SER A 398 -11.15 -17.46 9.83
CA SER A 398 -10.58 -18.28 8.76
C SER A 398 -11.67 -18.79 7.83
N MET A 399 -11.29 -19.08 6.58
CA MET A 399 -12.14 -19.72 5.59
C MET A 399 -11.62 -21.12 5.30
N VAL A 400 -12.53 -22.09 5.25
CA VAL A 400 -12.22 -23.51 5.29
C VAL A 400 -12.85 -24.24 4.13
N GLY A 401 -12.06 -25.00 3.38
CA GLY A 401 -12.53 -25.83 2.28
C GLY A 401 -11.79 -27.17 2.21
N THR A 402 -12.21 -28.00 1.26
CA THR A 402 -11.50 -29.26 0.94
C THR A 402 -10.94 -29.18 -0.47
N VAL A 403 -9.62 -29.29 -0.61
CA VAL A 403 -8.91 -29.32 -1.90
C VAL A 403 -8.10 -30.61 -1.97
N GLY A 404 -8.24 -31.38 -3.04
CA GLY A 404 -7.49 -32.62 -3.20
C GLY A 404 -7.74 -33.67 -2.09
N GLY A 405 -8.87 -33.58 -1.38
CA GLY A 405 -9.19 -34.45 -0.24
C GLY A 405 -8.60 -34.01 1.11
N GLU A 406 -7.80 -32.95 1.13
CA GLU A 406 -7.24 -32.35 2.35
C GLU A 406 -8.00 -31.08 2.72
N THR A 407 -8.04 -30.78 4.02
CA THR A 407 -8.58 -29.50 4.50
C THR A 407 -7.60 -28.39 4.15
N LEU A 408 -8.12 -27.26 3.64
CA LEU A 408 -7.38 -26.03 3.46
C LEU A 408 -8.03 -24.94 4.31
N ARG A 409 -7.25 -24.31 5.20
CA ARG A 409 -7.64 -23.12 5.95
C ARG A 409 -6.95 -21.91 5.34
N ILE A 410 -7.65 -20.80 5.17
CA ILE A 410 -7.07 -19.51 4.84
C ILE A 410 -7.39 -18.55 5.97
N ILE A 411 -6.38 -17.83 6.44
CA ILE A 411 -6.49 -16.88 7.55
C ILE A 411 -6.18 -15.50 6.99
N ASP A 412 -7.13 -14.58 7.16
CA ASP A 412 -7.00 -13.15 6.82
C ASP A 412 -6.02 -12.52 7.81
N GLU A 413 -4.74 -12.47 7.46
CA GLU A 413 -3.68 -12.07 8.39
C GLU A 413 -3.62 -10.55 8.59
N ASP A 414 -4.08 -9.81 7.58
CA ASP A 414 -3.89 -8.38 7.46
C ASP A 414 -5.15 -7.57 7.81
N LEU A 415 -6.25 -8.27 8.11
CA LEU A 415 -7.52 -7.76 8.58
C LEU A 415 -8.23 -6.87 7.54
N ASP A 416 -8.05 -7.17 6.25
CA ASP A 416 -8.74 -6.50 5.15
C ASP A 416 -10.08 -7.16 4.76
N GLY A 417 -10.35 -8.34 5.34
CA GLY A 417 -11.56 -9.13 5.14
C GLY A 417 -11.55 -9.97 3.86
N VAL A 418 -10.48 -9.96 3.06
CA VAL A 418 -10.36 -10.72 1.81
C VAL A 418 -9.44 -11.91 2.03
N TYR A 419 -10.02 -13.10 2.24
CA TYR A 419 -9.22 -14.30 2.50
C TYR A 419 -8.49 -14.77 1.24
N GLY A 420 -7.17 -14.90 1.32
CA GLY A 420 -6.29 -15.19 0.20
C GLY A 420 -6.07 -13.97 -0.70
N GLY A 421 -6.06 -12.78 -0.09
CA GLY A 421 -5.86 -11.50 -0.76
C GLY A 421 -4.46 -11.33 -1.36
N LYS A 422 -4.26 -10.21 -2.04
CA LYS A 422 -2.94 -9.83 -2.58
C LYS A 422 -2.07 -9.32 -1.44
N ILE A 423 -0.77 -9.62 -1.51
CA ILE A 423 0.21 -9.07 -0.57
C ILE A 423 0.21 -7.54 -0.63
N GLN A 424 0.08 -6.92 0.53
CA GLN A 424 0.21 -5.48 0.71
C GLN A 424 1.54 -5.19 1.40
N SER A 425 2.13 -4.02 1.17
CA SER A 425 3.43 -3.66 1.77
C SER A 425 3.34 -2.30 2.44
N TYR A 426 3.80 -2.22 3.70
CA TYR A 426 3.64 -1.04 4.53
C TYR A 426 4.94 -0.54 5.14
N GLY A 427 5.02 0.78 5.27
CA GLY A 427 6.08 1.43 6.03
C GLY A 427 5.74 1.34 7.51
N HIS A 428 6.66 0.82 8.31
CA HIS A 428 6.51 0.70 9.76
C HIS A 428 7.59 1.50 10.48
N VAL A 429 7.28 1.95 11.70
CA VAL A 429 8.24 2.65 12.54
C VAL A 429 9.44 1.75 12.81
N GLY A 430 10.64 2.25 12.53
CA GLY A 430 11.89 1.50 12.67
C GLY A 430 12.41 0.89 11.37
N LEU A 431 11.63 0.93 10.28
CA LEU A 431 12.14 0.59 8.94
C LEU A 431 12.94 1.74 8.33
N THR A 432 13.94 1.39 7.52
CA THR A 432 14.65 2.34 6.67
C THR A 432 13.68 2.95 5.65
N GLU A 433 13.78 4.26 5.41
CA GLU A 433 12.97 4.95 4.41
C GLU A 433 13.03 4.23 3.04
N GLY A 434 11.88 4.12 2.37
CA GLY A 434 11.75 3.42 1.09
C GLY A 434 11.73 1.89 1.19
N HIS A 435 11.83 1.31 2.40
CA HIS A 435 11.65 -0.11 2.62
C HIS A 435 10.29 -0.37 3.29
N TYR A 436 9.65 -1.45 2.87
CA TYR A 436 8.30 -1.80 3.28
C TYR A 436 8.28 -3.25 3.77
N GLN A 437 7.50 -3.50 4.81
CA GLN A 437 7.23 -4.85 5.29
C GLN A 437 6.01 -5.40 4.54
N PRO A 438 6.10 -6.60 3.94
CA PRO A 438 4.95 -7.24 3.35
C PRO A 438 4.03 -7.81 4.44
N GLU A 439 2.75 -7.71 4.19
CA GLU A 439 1.66 -8.28 4.98
C GLU A 439 0.80 -9.10 4.02
N PHE A 440 0.50 -10.33 4.44
CA PHE A 440 -0.08 -11.35 3.58
C PHE A 440 -0.80 -12.36 4.43
N ASP A 441 -1.86 -12.92 3.85
CA ASP A 441 -2.61 -14.03 4.42
C ASP A 441 -1.78 -15.29 4.55
N SER A 442 -2.22 -16.17 5.43
CA SER A 442 -1.61 -17.49 5.61
C SER A 442 -2.62 -18.58 5.37
N MET A 443 -2.11 -19.80 5.14
CA MET A 443 -2.93 -20.99 4.99
C MET A 443 -2.38 -22.18 5.76
N VAL A 444 -3.30 -23.05 6.18
CA VAL A 444 -2.98 -24.32 6.82
C VAL A 444 -3.47 -25.44 5.90
N VAL A 445 -2.56 -26.33 5.53
CA VAL A 445 -2.87 -27.52 4.71
C VAL A 445 -2.98 -28.74 5.61
N GLY A 446 -4.09 -29.47 5.50
CA GLY A 446 -4.41 -30.66 6.28
C GLY A 446 -4.40 -30.39 7.79
N ASN A 447 -3.69 -31.23 8.53
CA ASN A 447 -3.59 -31.15 9.99
C ASN A 447 -2.32 -30.43 10.49
N SER A 448 -1.67 -29.64 9.64
CA SER A 448 -0.45 -28.92 10.02
C SER A 448 -0.70 -28.00 11.23
N LYS A 449 0.28 -27.93 12.13
CA LYS A 449 0.28 -26.94 13.24
C LYS A 449 0.95 -25.63 12.86
N ARG A 450 1.47 -25.54 11.64
CA ARG A 450 2.13 -24.37 11.10
C ARG A 450 1.40 -23.92 9.84
N ALA A 451 1.11 -22.64 9.77
CA ALA A 451 0.63 -22.01 8.56
C ALA A 451 1.81 -21.68 7.63
N ILE A 452 1.55 -21.69 6.34
CA ILE A 452 2.45 -21.20 5.30
C ILE A 452 1.86 -19.92 4.71
N PRO A 453 2.64 -19.02 4.08
CA PRO A 453 2.04 -17.89 3.37
C PRO A 453 1.00 -18.38 2.36
N TRP A 454 -0.10 -17.65 2.22
CA TRP A 454 -1.05 -17.88 1.13
C TRP A 454 -0.30 -17.80 -0.19
N SER A 455 -0.41 -18.86 -0.99
CA SER A 455 0.31 -19.02 -2.24
C SER A 455 -0.63 -19.61 -3.27
N ARG A 456 -0.65 -18.99 -4.46
CA ARG A 456 -1.43 -19.48 -5.60
C ARG A 456 -0.99 -20.88 -5.98
N TYR A 457 0.33 -21.13 -5.97
CA TYR A 457 0.87 -22.46 -6.24
C TYR A 457 1.22 -23.16 -4.93
N VAL A 458 0.54 -24.26 -4.67
CA VAL A 458 0.76 -25.06 -3.45
C VAL A 458 0.63 -26.54 -3.73
N LYS A 459 1.48 -27.32 -3.07
CA LYS A 459 1.40 -28.77 -3.06
C LYS A 459 0.48 -29.22 -1.94
N ILE A 460 -0.59 -29.92 -2.29
CA ILE A 460 -1.55 -30.50 -1.36
C ILE A 460 -1.48 -32.02 -1.53
N ASP A 461 -1.10 -32.72 -0.46
CA ASP A 461 -0.61 -34.10 -0.49
C ASP A 461 0.53 -34.27 -1.53
N LYS A 462 0.25 -34.89 -2.68
CA LYS A 462 1.23 -35.15 -3.75
C LYS A 462 0.99 -34.32 -5.00
N GLN A 463 -0.11 -33.58 -5.07
CA GLN A 463 -0.55 -32.88 -6.26
C GLN A 463 -0.35 -31.37 -6.09
N TRP A 464 0.18 -30.72 -7.12
CA TRP A 464 0.25 -29.27 -7.18
C TRP A 464 -1.07 -28.69 -7.66
N TYR A 465 -1.46 -27.57 -7.06
CA TYR A 465 -2.65 -26.82 -7.41
C TYR A 465 -2.31 -25.36 -7.72
N ASP A 466 -3.01 -24.80 -8.70
CA ASP A 466 -3.20 -23.36 -8.90
C ASP A 466 -4.50 -22.97 -8.19
N LEU A 467 -4.37 -22.16 -7.14
CA LEU A 467 -5.45 -21.66 -6.30
C LEU A 467 -5.66 -20.18 -6.53
N GLN A 468 -6.91 -19.80 -6.76
CA GLN A 468 -7.32 -18.39 -6.82
C GLN A 468 -8.41 -18.14 -5.81
N SER A 469 -8.18 -17.14 -4.96
CA SER A 469 -9.25 -16.58 -4.14
C SER A 469 -10.25 -15.87 -5.05
N ILE A 470 -11.52 -16.22 -4.90
CA ILE A 470 -12.63 -15.60 -5.62
C ILE A 470 -13.69 -15.17 -4.61
N LEU A 471 -14.53 -14.20 -4.99
CA LEU A 471 -15.62 -13.71 -4.14
C LEU A 471 -15.12 -13.29 -2.75
N ASP A 472 -14.06 -12.47 -2.72
CA ASP A 472 -13.44 -11.95 -1.50
C ASP A 472 -12.98 -13.05 -0.50
N GLY A 473 -12.63 -14.23 -1.02
CA GLY A 473 -12.14 -15.35 -0.21
C GLY A 473 -13.22 -16.24 0.39
N THR A 474 -14.48 -16.04 0.02
CA THR A 474 -15.58 -16.96 0.38
C THR A 474 -15.62 -18.22 -0.49
N SER A 475 -14.82 -18.27 -1.56
CA SER A 475 -14.69 -19.43 -2.44
C SER A 475 -13.29 -19.47 -3.07
N LEU A 476 -12.87 -20.65 -3.51
CA LEU A 476 -11.63 -20.85 -4.24
C LEU A 476 -11.89 -21.46 -5.60
N ALA A 477 -11.21 -20.96 -6.63
CA ALA A 477 -10.99 -21.75 -7.84
C ALA A 477 -9.70 -22.57 -7.65
N ALA A 478 -9.80 -23.89 -7.72
CA ALA A 478 -8.66 -24.80 -7.58
C ALA A 478 -8.50 -25.66 -8.84
N ALA A 479 -7.36 -25.52 -9.50
CA ALA A 479 -7.00 -26.33 -10.66
C ALA A 479 -5.78 -27.22 -10.34
N PRO A 480 -5.87 -28.55 -10.50
CA PRO A 480 -4.68 -29.39 -10.50
C PRO A 480 -3.74 -28.96 -11.62
N VAL A 481 -2.45 -28.81 -11.31
CA VAL A 481 -1.42 -28.41 -12.27
C VAL A 481 -0.24 -29.37 -12.23
N THR A 482 0.40 -29.58 -13.38
CA THR A 482 1.70 -30.25 -13.45
C THR A 482 2.76 -29.18 -13.59
N VAL A 483 3.66 -29.12 -12.61
CA VAL A 483 4.80 -28.21 -12.60
C VAL A 483 6.09 -29.03 -12.63
N ALA A 484 7.05 -28.61 -13.44
CA ALA A 484 8.43 -29.00 -13.21
C ALA A 484 8.85 -28.42 -11.85
N THR A 485 9.58 -29.19 -11.05
CA THR A 485 9.97 -28.77 -9.70
C THR A 485 11.47 -28.90 -9.49
N GLY A 486 12.02 -28.02 -8.67
CA GLY A 486 13.31 -28.21 -8.02
C GLY A 486 13.18 -27.97 -6.52
N GLU A 487 14.30 -27.70 -5.85
CA GLU A 487 14.36 -27.50 -4.41
C GLU A 487 15.11 -26.23 -4.04
N LEU A 488 14.59 -25.52 -3.04
CA LEU A 488 15.32 -24.46 -2.33
C LEU A 488 15.77 -24.96 -0.96
N GLN A 489 17.04 -24.72 -0.63
CA GLN A 489 17.62 -25.07 0.65
C GLN A 489 18.17 -23.83 1.36
N LEU A 490 17.54 -23.44 2.47
CA LEU A 490 18.04 -22.36 3.31
C LEU A 490 19.37 -22.75 3.98
N LYS A 491 20.40 -21.94 3.74
CA LYS A 491 21.69 -21.96 4.45
C LYS A 491 21.82 -20.68 5.24
N PHE A 492 21.26 -20.68 6.45
CA PHE A 492 21.25 -19.50 7.30
C PHE A 492 22.46 -19.46 8.25
N LYS A 493 23.20 -18.35 8.27
CA LYS A 493 24.24 -18.08 9.26
C LYS A 493 23.72 -17.08 10.29
N GLY A 494 23.70 -17.48 11.56
CA GLY A 494 23.18 -16.67 12.67
C GLY A 494 22.18 -17.46 13.52
N PRO A 495 21.38 -16.77 14.36
CA PRO A 495 20.27 -17.40 15.08
C PRO A 495 19.25 -18.01 14.12
N LYS A 496 18.59 -19.09 14.53
CA LYS A 496 17.61 -19.79 13.68
C LYS A 496 16.43 -18.86 13.38
N PRO A 497 16.08 -18.62 12.10
CA PRO A 497 14.91 -17.83 11.76
C PRO A 497 13.62 -18.57 12.11
N ASN A 498 12.60 -17.81 12.49
CA ASN A 498 11.25 -18.32 12.68
C ASN A 498 10.60 -18.64 11.35
N PHE A 499 10.72 -17.76 10.35
CA PHE A 499 10.31 -17.97 8.97
C PHE A 499 11.24 -17.22 8.01
N VAL A 500 11.37 -17.72 6.78
CA VAL A 500 12.06 -17.07 5.65
C VAL A 500 11.26 -17.34 4.39
N ILE A 501 10.51 -16.34 3.94
CA ILE A 501 9.64 -16.46 2.78
C ILE A 501 10.35 -15.93 1.54
N VAL A 502 10.34 -16.74 0.50
CA VAL A 502 10.70 -16.33 -0.87
C VAL A 502 9.45 -16.20 -1.74
N GLN A 503 9.53 -15.32 -2.72
CA GLN A 503 8.49 -15.05 -3.71
C GLN A 503 9.03 -15.38 -5.11
N GLY A 504 8.26 -16.05 -5.96
CA GLY A 504 8.61 -16.23 -7.38
C GLY A 504 8.62 -14.90 -8.16
N THR A 505 9.27 -14.85 -9.31
CA THR A 505 9.22 -13.69 -10.21
C THR A 505 8.33 -13.97 -11.42
N ASP A 506 7.98 -12.92 -12.15
CA ASP A 506 7.28 -13.03 -13.44
C ASP A 506 5.95 -13.80 -13.33
N SER A 507 5.80 -14.90 -14.07
CA SER A 507 4.63 -15.79 -14.07
C SER A 507 4.39 -16.48 -12.71
N MET A 508 5.40 -16.52 -11.84
CA MET A 508 5.37 -17.11 -10.50
C MET A 508 5.30 -16.05 -9.39
N SER A 509 4.94 -14.80 -9.71
CA SER A 509 4.87 -13.69 -8.75
C SER A 509 3.88 -13.89 -7.60
N GLU A 510 2.94 -14.84 -7.73
CA GLU A 510 1.97 -15.23 -6.68
C GLU A 510 2.34 -16.56 -5.98
N ALA A 511 3.57 -17.06 -6.20
CA ALA A 511 4.11 -18.25 -5.54
C ALA A 511 4.98 -17.85 -4.33
N PHE A 512 4.63 -18.34 -3.14
CA PHE A 512 5.32 -18.00 -1.90
C PHE A 512 5.67 -19.26 -1.10
N PHE A 513 6.91 -19.32 -0.60
CA PHE A 513 7.42 -20.51 0.09
C PHE A 513 8.24 -20.13 1.33
N ASP A 514 7.90 -20.72 2.49
CA ASP A 514 8.69 -20.60 3.71
C ASP A 514 9.80 -21.66 3.76
N LEU A 515 11.04 -21.21 3.89
CA LEU A 515 12.25 -22.03 3.86
C LEU A 515 12.80 -22.37 5.27
N ALA A 516 12.19 -21.87 6.35
CA ALA A 516 12.79 -21.97 7.68
C ALA A 516 12.65 -23.34 8.35
N GLU A 517 11.60 -24.11 8.02
CA GLU A 517 11.30 -25.36 8.72
C GLU A 517 11.93 -26.58 8.04
N SER A 518 11.88 -26.65 6.71
CA SER A 518 12.43 -27.77 5.96
C SER A 518 13.88 -27.56 5.56
N SER A 519 14.67 -28.63 5.60
CA SER A 519 16.02 -28.63 5.06
C SER A 519 16.06 -28.42 3.54
N LYS A 520 14.95 -28.74 2.84
CA LYS A 520 14.74 -28.60 1.39
C LYS A 520 13.24 -28.38 1.14
N VAL A 521 12.89 -27.31 0.44
CA VAL A 521 11.51 -27.00 0.07
C VAL A 521 11.37 -27.23 -1.43
N GLU A 522 10.46 -28.12 -1.83
CA GLU A 522 10.12 -28.33 -3.24
C GLU A 522 9.34 -27.11 -3.74
N VAL A 523 9.76 -26.56 -4.88
CA VAL A 523 9.14 -25.40 -5.51
C VAL A 523 9.03 -25.61 -7.02
N PRO A 524 8.07 -24.98 -7.71
CA PRO A 524 8.06 -24.94 -9.18
C PRO A 524 9.37 -24.38 -9.73
N THR A 525 9.77 -24.80 -10.92
CA THR A 525 10.92 -24.18 -11.61
C THR A 525 10.66 -22.69 -11.84
N GLY A 526 11.67 -21.86 -11.62
CA GLY A 526 11.54 -20.42 -11.77
C GLY A 526 12.62 -19.65 -11.03
N THR A 527 12.50 -18.33 -11.04
CA THR A 527 13.37 -17.44 -10.26
C THR A 527 12.63 -16.96 -9.02
N TYR A 528 13.33 -16.97 -7.89
CA TYR A 528 12.78 -16.63 -6.57
C TYR A 528 13.60 -15.54 -5.93
N LYS A 529 12.95 -14.64 -5.21
CA LYS A 529 13.58 -13.57 -4.44
C LYS A 529 13.16 -13.62 -2.98
N LEU A 530 13.96 -13.02 -2.09
CA LEU A 530 13.55 -12.85 -0.71
C LEU A 530 12.32 -11.94 -0.67
N LEU A 531 11.28 -12.33 0.07
CA LEU A 531 10.14 -11.47 0.36
C LEU A 531 10.27 -10.90 1.77
N VAL A 532 10.39 -11.78 2.76
CA VAL A 532 10.50 -11.41 4.17
C VAL A 532 11.05 -12.56 4.99
N GLY A 533 11.58 -12.28 6.17
CA GLY A 533 11.74 -13.28 7.20
C GLY A 533 11.72 -12.66 8.58
N MET A 534 11.69 -13.52 9.59
CA MET A 534 11.75 -13.07 10.98
C MET A 534 12.67 -13.97 11.78
N ILE A 535 13.40 -13.35 12.69
CA ILE A 535 14.08 -14.05 13.79
C ILE A 535 13.50 -13.51 15.08
N ALA A 536 13.08 -14.39 15.97
CA ALA A 536 12.52 -14.03 17.27
C ALA A 536 13.20 -14.85 18.38
N GLN A 537 13.42 -14.19 19.52
CA GLN A 537 13.96 -14.82 20.73
C GLN A 537 13.17 -14.32 21.94
N GLY A 538 12.88 -15.22 22.88
CA GLY A 538 12.11 -14.89 24.09
C GLY A 538 10.76 -15.62 24.11
N LYS A 539 9.87 -15.20 25.02
CA LYS A 539 8.51 -15.73 25.16
C LYS A 539 7.54 -14.61 25.51
N LYS A 540 6.30 -14.69 24.99
CA LYS A 540 5.21 -13.74 25.30
C LYS A 540 5.63 -12.28 25.04
N GLN A 541 5.30 -11.36 25.95
CA GLN A 541 5.70 -9.94 25.90
C GLN A 541 7.22 -9.71 26.00
N GLN A 542 8.04 -10.74 26.26
CA GLN A 542 9.50 -10.64 26.29
C GLN A 542 10.14 -11.06 24.96
N VAL A 543 9.34 -11.38 23.94
CA VAL A 543 9.87 -11.67 22.62
C VAL A 543 10.53 -10.41 22.05
N GLN A 544 11.74 -10.58 21.54
CA GLN A 544 12.44 -9.61 20.71
C GLN A 544 12.51 -10.16 19.30
N LYS A 545 12.23 -9.30 18.32
CA LYS A 545 12.09 -9.69 16.91
C LYS A 545 13.01 -8.88 16.03
N ILE A 546 13.57 -9.53 15.02
CA ILE A 546 14.23 -8.91 13.89
C ILE A 546 13.43 -9.26 12.65
N LEU A 547 13.01 -8.22 11.94
CA LEU A 547 12.45 -8.35 10.61
C LEU A 547 13.61 -8.39 9.59
N MET A 548 13.53 -9.34 8.66
CA MET A 548 14.41 -9.43 7.50
C MET A 548 13.60 -9.02 6.28
N ILE A 549 14.04 -7.99 5.57
CA ILE A 549 13.43 -7.53 4.31
C ILE A 549 14.51 -7.36 3.24
N PRO A 550 14.15 -7.42 1.95
CA PRO A 550 15.09 -7.19 0.86
C PRO A 550 15.75 -5.82 0.97
N GLY A 551 17.05 -5.76 0.67
CA GLY A 551 17.78 -4.50 0.55
C GLY A 551 17.59 -3.87 -0.84
N SER A 552 18.40 -2.84 -1.13
CA SER A 552 18.39 -2.17 -2.44
C SER A 552 18.89 -3.06 -3.59
N GLU A 553 19.69 -4.09 -3.29
CA GLU A 553 20.10 -5.12 -4.25
C GLU A 553 19.19 -6.35 -4.07
N GLU A 554 18.44 -6.67 -5.13
CA GLU A 554 17.50 -7.79 -5.13
C GLU A 554 18.28 -9.10 -5.28
N MET A 555 18.31 -9.91 -4.22
CA MET A 555 18.86 -11.26 -4.27
C MET A 555 17.84 -12.20 -4.92
N SER A 556 18.28 -12.94 -5.93
CA SER A 556 17.46 -13.91 -6.64
C SER A 556 18.15 -15.27 -6.79
N TRP A 557 17.36 -16.33 -6.82
CA TRP A 557 17.78 -17.72 -6.99
C TRP A 557 16.93 -18.37 -8.07
N THR A 558 17.58 -18.82 -9.15
CA THR A 558 16.91 -19.56 -10.24
C THR A 558 17.01 -21.04 -9.97
N VAL A 559 15.88 -21.74 -10.06
CA VAL A 559 15.74 -23.18 -9.79
C VAL A 559 15.30 -23.88 -11.07
N GLY A 560 16.15 -24.76 -11.59
CA GLY A 560 15.81 -25.68 -12.68
C GLY A 560 15.14 -26.98 -12.22
N GLU A 561 14.65 -27.77 -13.17
CA GLU A 561 14.00 -29.06 -12.91
C GLU A 561 14.98 -30.03 -12.24
N GLY A 562 14.59 -30.58 -11.08
CA GLY A 562 15.42 -31.49 -10.28
C GLY A 562 16.62 -30.83 -9.61
N GLU A 563 16.83 -29.52 -9.79
CA GLU A 563 17.94 -28.78 -9.19
C GLU A 563 17.70 -28.53 -7.70
N SER A 564 18.78 -28.50 -6.92
CA SER A 564 18.74 -28.14 -5.49
C SER A 564 19.61 -26.91 -5.27
N VAL A 565 18.98 -25.75 -5.09
CA VAL A 565 19.64 -24.44 -5.03
C VAL A 565 19.75 -23.98 -3.57
N LYS A 566 20.92 -23.46 -3.20
CA LYS A 566 21.18 -22.95 -1.85
C LYS A 566 20.79 -21.48 -1.76
N VAL A 567 19.92 -21.18 -0.80
CA VAL A 567 19.56 -19.82 -0.39
C VAL A 567 20.46 -19.45 0.79
N GLU A 568 21.61 -18.85 0.50
CA GLU A 568 22.57 -18.45 1.53
C GLU A 568 22.21 -17.07 2.09
N LEU A 569 21.83 -17.03 3.36
CA LEU A 569 21.38 -15.82 4.04
C LEU A 569 22.03 -15.66 5.41
N GLY A 570 21.99 -14.44 5.92
CA GLY A 570 22.50 -14.08 7.24
C GLY A 570 23.99 -13.77 7.28
N GLY A 571 24.57 -13.85 8.47
CA GLY A 571 25.90 -13.34 8.76
C GLY A 571 26.36 -13.73 10.16
N PRO A 572 27.60 -13.40 10.56
CA PRO A 572 28.14 -13.76 11.88
C PRO A 572 27.55 -12.90 13.03
N PHE A 573 26.32 -12.41 12.89
CA PHE A 573 25.65 -11.64 13.92
C PHE A 573 25.11 -12.55 15.02
N LYS A 574 25.13 -12.02 16.24
CA LYS A 574 24.49 -12.60 17.41
C LYS A 574 23.49 -11.60 17.93
N PHE A 575 22.48 -12.11 18.61
CA PHE A 575 21.65 -11.26 19.46
C PHE A 575 22.50 -10.75 20.63
N ASP A 576 22.71 -9.44 20.69
CA ASP A 576 23.17 -8.74 21.89
C ASP A 576 21.95 -8.10 22.53
N PHE A 577 21.08 -8.95 23.05
CA PHE A 577 19.96 -8.53 23.86
C PHE A 577 20.48 -8.44 25.29
N GLY A 578 20.86 -7.21 25.67
CA GLY A 578 21.46 -6.90 26.98
C GLY A 578 20.65 -7.35 28.18
#